data_AF-A0AAV5TDT6-F1
#
_entry.id   AF-A0AAV5TDT6-F1
#
_cell.length_a   1.000
_cell.length_b   1.000
_cell.length_c   1.000
_cell.angle_alpha   90.00
_cell.angle_beta   90.00
_cell.angle_gamma   90.00
#
_symmetry.space_group_name_H-M   'P 1'
#
loop_
_entity.id
_entity.type
_entity.pdbx_description
1 polymer ?
#
loop_
_entity_poly.entity_id
_entity_poly.type
_entity_poly.pdbx_seq_one_letter_code
_entity_poly.pdbx_strand_id
1 'polypeptide(L)'
;SSSPSSSTERPVEMPNKRDSKTEGESKIRCTFPKTSTKSIIETIRRNHRTLSIMRRTAELQLRGVHMDPFEADREEYEIIPCTYRIMNESTRIMITGLFDFAPSVFPEFKNLPIADKWLLIRNCQKSFHFLDAHMRQQRRCEPLGSWFFGSYTTSFSADTVDIYFSDCPNQQNVAEAASTLRHCIDENHSKLKKHLMHLRPTEEECLALMGISFWSVENVEHSDSLLALASRYRGEILSELTARYKETIGVEQGTIRIGQLLCLMETFKKCEMNMKWE
;
A
#
# COMPACT_ATOMS: atom_id res chain seq x y z
N SER A 1 29.48 -54.45 58.15
CA SER A 1 30.50 -55.28 57.51
C SER A 1 31.42 -54.37 56.73
N SER A 2 32.66 -54.27 57.20
CA SER A 2 33.89 -53.95 56.45
C SER A 2 33.95 -52.70 55.56
N SER A 3 34.68 -51.71 56.07
CA SER A 3 35.35 -50.59 55.40
C SER A 3 36.49 -51.07 54.45
N PRO A 4 37.50 -50.24 54.09
CA PRO A 4 37.56 -49.28 52.97
C PRO A 4 38.86 -49.44 52.12
N SER A 5 39.08 -48.59 51.12
CA SER A 5 40.42 -48.27 50.56
C SER A 5 40.28 -47.02 49.65
N SER A 6 40.77 -45.79 49.98
CA SER A 6 42.17 -45.33 50.12
C SER A 6 43.04 -45.83 48.95
N SER A 7 43.75 -45.07 48.14
CA SER A 7 44.32 -43.71 48.12
C SER A 7 44.88 -43.55 46.68
N THR A 8 45.23 -42.39 46.12
CA THR A 8 46.51 -41.68 46.34
C THR A 8 46.62 -40.63 45.23
N GLU A 9 46.91 -39.38 45.60
CA GLU A 9 47.25 -38.30 44.67
C GLU A 9 48.62 -38.54 44.00
N ARG A 10 48.76 -38.15 42.73
CA ARG A 10 50.05 -37.69 42.18
C ARG A 10 49.85 -36.48 41.27
N PRO A 11 50.74 -35.47 41.35
CA PRO A 11 50.67 -34.25 40.56
C PRO A 11 51.35 -34.45 39.19
N VAL A 12 50.82 -33.82 38.14
CA VAL A 12 51.49 -33.80 36.83
C VAL A 12 51.46 -32.38 36.25
N GLU A 13 52.66 -31.81 36.23
CA GLU A 13 53.28 -30.86 35.30
C GLU A 13 52.42 -30.10 34.28
N MET A 14 52.58 -28.78 34.32
CA MET A 14 52.31 -27.89 33.18
C MET A 14 53.36 -28.09 32.08
N PRO A 15 52.94 -28.13 30.79
CA PRO A 15 53.76 -27.72 29.68
C PRO A 15 53.21 -26.46 29.01
N ASN A 16 54.11 -25.49 28.93
CA ASN A 16 54.03 -24.25 28.17
C ASN A 16 54.22 -24.54 26.66
N LYS A 17 53.34 -24.03 25.77
CA LYS A 17 53.69 -23.34 24.50
C LYS A 17 52.55 -23.22 23.46
N ARG A 18 52.41 -21.97 23.00
CA ARG A 18 52.22 -21.48 21.60
C ARG A 18 50.87 -21.58 20.89
N ASP A 19 50.44 -20.37 20.49
CA ASP A 19 49.94 -19.94 19.18
C ASP A 19 48.88 -20.80 18.47
N SER A 20 47.67 -20.24 18.29
CA SER A 20 47.18 -19.77 16.97
C SER A 20 45.64 -19.65 16.89
N LYS A 21 45.21 -18.75 15.99
CA LYS A 21 43.90 -18.68 15.29
C LYS A 21 42.74 -17.92 15.94
N THR A 22 42.77 -16.62 15.65
CA THR A 22 41.77 -15.88 14.85
C THR A 22 40.57 -16.64 14.26
N GLU A 23 39.45 -15.89 14.26
CA GLU A 23 38.37 -15.84 13.26
C GLU A 23 37.15 -16.77 13.41
N GLY A 24 35.99 -16.12 13.48
CA GLY A 24 34.68 -16.77 13.39
C GLY A 24 33.45 -15.90 13.68
N GLU A 25 33.56 -14.58 13.86
CA GLU A 25 32.39 -13.70 13.87
C GLU A 25 31.79 -13.63 12.45
N SER A 26 30.78 -14.46 12.22
CA SER A 26 29.88 -14.40 11.07
C SER A 26 29.09 -13.08 11.10
N LYS A 27 29.73 -12.00 10.64
CA LYS A 27 29.05 -10.79 10.20
C LYS A 27 28.14 -11.18 9.04
N ILE A 28 26.84 -11.24 9.31
CA ILE A 28 25.79 -11.19 8.29
C ILE A 28 25.96 -9.86 7.57
N ARG A 29 26.77 -9.87 6.50
CA ARG A 29 26.91 -8.75 5.58
C ARG A 29 25.57 -8.65 4.85
N CYS A 30 24.75 -7.69 5.28
CA CYS A 30 23.66 -7.17 4.48
C CYS A 30 24.29 -6.47 3.27
N THR A 31 24.62 -7.23 2.23
CA THR A 31 25.05 -6.68 0.95
C THR A 31 23.84 -6.05 0.30
N PHE A 32 23.75 -4.72 0.39
CA PHE A 32 22.80 -3.93 -0.38
C PHE A 32 22.95 -4.32 -1.87
N PRO A 33 21.85 -4.71 -2.56
CA PRO A 33 21.92 -5.03 -3.97
C PRO A 33 22.38 -3.79 -4.74
N LYS A 34 23.22 -4.02 -5.77
CA LYS A 34 23.59 -3.00 -6.75
C LYS A 34 22.33 -2.27 -7.21
N THR A 35 22.30 -0.96 -7.02
CA THR A 35 21.24 -0.05 -7.44
C THR A 35 20.86 -0.36 -8.89
N SER A 36 19.65 -0.87 -9.09
CA SER A 36 19.00 -0.82 -10.39
C SER A 36 19.09 0.62 -10.88
N THR A 37 19.66 0.85 -12.07
CA THR A 37 19.71 2.17 -12.72
C THR A 37 18.31 2.72 -13.00
N LYS A 38 17.27 1.90 -12.83
CA LYS A 38 15.88 2.24 -13.09
C LYS A 38 15.19 2.62 -11.78
N SER A 39 14.69 3.86 -11.72
CA SER A 39 13.87 4.39 -10.64
C SER A 39 12.67 3.48 -10.32
N ILE A 40 12.48 3.15 -9.05
CA ILE A 40 11.35 2.33 -8.60
C ILE A 40 10.04 3.11 -8.71
N ILE A 41 10.06 4.42 -8.42
CA ILE A 41 8.88 5.28 -8.51
C ILE A 41 8.42 5.44 -9.96
N GLU A 42 9.35 5.57 -10.91
CA GLU A 42 9.03 5.58 -12.35
C GLU A 42 8.51 4.23 -12.84
N THR A 43 8.95 3.13 -12.23
CA THR A 43 8.40 1.79 -12.50
C THR A 43 6.99 1.66 -11.97
N ILE A 44 6.71 2.18 -10.76
CA ILE A 44 5.36 2.28 -10.20
C ILE A 44 4.47 3.13 -11.13
N ARG A 45 4.94 4.32 -11.55
CA ARG A 45 4.21 5.24 -12.44
C ARG A 45 3.72 4.57 -13.73
N ARG A 46 4.63 3.92 -14.46
CA ARG A 46 4.30 3.25 -15.74
C ARG A 46 3.25 2.16 -15.58
N ASN A 47 3.41 1.33 -14.55
CA ASN A 47 2.50 0.23 -14.28
C ASN A 47 1.16 0.71 -13.71
N HIS A 48 1.16 1.80 -12.91
CA HIS A 48 -0.05 2.46 -12.42
C HIS A 48 -0.86 3.02 -13.58
N ARG A 49 -0.23 3.67 -14.56
CA ARG A 49 -0.90 4.14 -15.79
C ARG A 49 -1.56 2.98 -16.55
N THR A 50 -0.85 1.86 -16.69
CA THR A 50 -1.39 0.66 -17.36
C THR A 50 -2.59 0.10 -16.62
N LEU A 51 -2.48 -0.07 -15.29
CA LEU A 51 -3.58 -0.51 -14.43
C LEU A 51 -4.78 0.45 -14.48
N SER A 52 -4.52 1.75 -14.50
CA SER A 52 -5.54 2.80 -14.60
C SER A 52 -6.35 2.71 -15.88
N ILE A 53 -5.68 2.54 -17.03
CA ILE A 53 -6.34 2.35 -18.33
C ILE A 53 -7.18 1.06 -18.31
N MET A 54 -6.60 -0.04 -17.83
CA MET A 54 -7.27 -1.34 -17.74
C MET A 54 -8.54 -1.27 -16.88
N ARG A 55 -8.45 -0.69 -15.67
CA ARG A 55 -9.59 -0.51 -14.76
C ARG A 55 -10.67 0.34 -15.40
N ARG A 56 -10.31 1.50 -15.96
CA ARG A 56 -11.24 2.39 -16.65
C ARG A 56 -12.00 1.67 -17.76
N THR A 57 -11.29 1.00 -18.66
CA THR A 57 -11.90 0.30 -19.80
C THR A 57 -12.83 -0.81 -19.33
N ALA A 58 -12.40 -1.62 -18.35
CA ALA A 58 -13.22 -2.70 -17.82
C ALA A 58 -14.50 -2.19 -17.14
N GLU A 59 -14.40 -1.13 -16.33
CA GLU A 59 -15.56 -0.54 -15.65
C GLU A 59 -16.55 0.13 -16.62
N LEU A 60 -16.07 0.82 -17.66
CA LEU A 60 -16.93 1.39 -18.69
C LEU A 60 -17.64 0.29 -19.49
N GLN A 61 -16.94 -0.80 -19.80
CA GLN A 61 -17.54 -1.96 -20.46
C GLN A 61 -18.62 -2.62 -19.59
N LEU A 62 -18.41 -2.74 -18.26
CA LEU A 62 -19.44 -3.21 -17.33
C LEU A 62 -20.70 -2.33 -17.36
N ARG A 63 -20.54 -1.03 -17.60
CA ARG A 63 -21.64 -0.07 -17.75
C ARG A 63 -22.28 -0.08 -19.15
N GLY A 64 -21.76 -0.86 -20.10
CA GLY A 64 -22.20 -0.81 -21.50
C GLY A 64 -21.80 0.47 -22.23
N VAL A 65 -20.81 1.22 -21.73
CA VAL A 65 -20.32 2.45 -22.36
C VAL A 65 -19.21 2.08 -23.34
N HIS A 66 -19.47 2.32 -24.63
CA HIS A 66 -18.44 2.26 -25.67
C HIS A 66 -17.83 3.65 -25.82
N MET A 67 -16.55 3.76 -25.50
CA MET A 67 -15.83 5.03 -25.53
C MET A 67 -14.90 5.08 -26.74
N ASP A 68 -14.83 6.23 -27.39
CA ASP A 68 -13.81 6.46 -28.40
C ASP A 68 -12.40 6.47 -27.74
N PRO A 69 -11.37 5.88 -28.36
CA PRO A 69 -10.02 5.85 -27.79
C PRO A 69 -9.45 7.22 -27.44
N PHE A 70 -9.83 8.28 -28.17
CA PHE A 70 -9.37 9.65 -27.91
C PHE A 70 -10.08 10.29 -26.70
N GLU A 71 -11.38 10.03 -26.51
CA GLU A 71 -12.12 10.45 -25.31
C GLU A 71 -11.59 9.73 -24.06
N ALA A 72 -11.14 8.48 -24.23
CA ALA A 72 -10.54 7.70 -23.16
C ALA A 72 -9.31 8.38 -22.56
N ASP A 73 -8.38 8.84 -23.39
CA ASP A 73 -7.13 9.43 -22.89
C ASP A 73 -7.37 10.73 -22.11
N ARG A 74 -8.42 11.49 -22.47
CA ARG A 74 -8.79 12.76 -21.81
C ARG A 74 -9.58 12.60 -20.52
N GLU A 75 -9.94 11.37 -20.16
CA GLU A 75 -10.84 11.07 -19.04
C GLU A 75 -12.22 11.79 -19.13
N GLU A 76 -12.66 12.11 -20.35
CA GLU A 76 -13.92 12.81 -20.67
C GLU A 76 -15.12 11.86 -20.68
N TYR A 77 -15.35 11.16 -19.57
CA TYR A 77 -16.51 10.29 -19.38
C TYR A 77 -17.33 10.69 -18.16
N GLU A 78 -18.62 10.36 -18.23
CA GLU A 78 -19.58 10.61 -17.15
C GLU A 78 -19.26 9.75 -15.93
N ILE A 79 -19.11 10.44 -14.79
CA ILE A 79 -19.01 9.83 -13.47
C ILE A 79 -20.42 9.70 -12.90
N ILE A 80 -20.89 8.47 -12.74
CA ILE A 80 -22.23 8.18 -12.21
C ILE A 80 -22.17 7.86 -10.71
N PRO A 81 -23.26 8.02 -9.94
CA PRO A 81 -23.32 7.54 -8.57
C PRO A 81 -23.01 6.05 -8.46
N CYS A 82 -22.22 5.67 -7.46
CA CYS A 82 -21.83 4.29 -7.23
C CYS A 82 -22.99 3.48 -6.63
N THR A 83 -23.20 2.26 -7.13
CA THR A 83 -24.12 1.27 -6.54
C THR A 83 -23.34 0.16 -5.83
N TYR A 84 -23.99 -0.61 -4.95
CA TYR A 84 -23.39 -1.73 -4.24
C TYR A 84 -22.82 -2.77 -5.22
N ARG A 85 -23.58 -3.10 -6.28
CA ARG A 85 -23.10 -4.03 -7.31
C ARG A 85 -21.90 -3.48 -8.07
N ILE A 86 -21.94 -2.21 -8.51
CA ILE A 86 -20.82 -1.61 -9.25
C ILE A 86 -19.57 -1.55 -8.37
N MET A 87 -19.68 -1.14 -7.11
CA MET A 87 -18.55 -1.12 -6.17
C MET A 87 -17.89 -2.49 -6.05
N ASN A 88 -18.68 -3.55 -5.90
CA ASN A 88 -18.17 -4.92 -5.80
C ASN A 88 -17.46 -5.37 -7.08
N GLU A 89 -18.07 -5.17 -8.25
CA GLU A 89 -17.47 -5.55 -9.53
C GLU A 89 -16.20 -4.72 -9.83
N SER A 90 -16.22 -3.41 -9.59
CA SER A 90 -15.04 -2.54 -9.73
C SER A 90 -13.92 -2.94 -8.76
N THR A 91 -14.26 -3.37 -7.54
CA THR A 91 -13.28 -3.91 -6.58
C THR A 91 -12.64 -5.20 -7.10
N ARG A 92 -13.42 -6.11 -7.71
CA ARG A 92 -12.88 -7.33 -8.33
C ARG A 92 -11.95 -7.03 -9.51
N ILE A 93 -12.30 -6.05 -10.34
CA ILE A 93 -11.43 -5.55 -11.42
C ILE A 93 -10.12 -5.02 -10.84
N MET A 94 -10.21 -4.17 -9.80
CA MET A 94 -9.04 -3.60 -9.15
C MET A 94 -8.12 -4.69 -8.56
N ILE A 95 -8.67 -5.64 -7.79
CA ILE A 95 -7.90 -6.76 -7.21
C ILE A 95 -7.20 -7.55 -8.32
N THR A 96 -7.92 -7.88 -9.40
CA THR A 96 -7.35 -8.62 -10.53
C THR A 96 -6.19 -7.85 -11.16
N GLY A 97 -6.39 -6.56 -11.44
CA GLY A 97 -5.32 -5.72 -11.97
C GLY A 97 -4.14 -5.52 -11.01
N LEU A 98 -4.36 -5.55 -9.70
CA LEU A 98 -3.29 -5.50 -8.71
C LEU A 98 -2.40 -6.77 -8.74
N PHE A 99 -2.97 -7.94 -9.05
CA PHE A 99 -2.19 -9.17 -9.25
C PHE A 99 -1.29 -9.12 -10.49
N ASP A 100 -1.64 -8.34 -11.51
CA ASP A 100 -0.79 -8.11 -12.70
C ASP A 100 0.21 -6.96 -12.49
N PHE A 101 -0.22 -5.92 -11.77
CA PHE A 101 0.60 -4.76 -11.41
C PHE A 101 1.77 -5.15 -10.51
N ALA A 102 1.50 -5.89 -9.44
CA ALA A 102 2.50 -6.24 -8.43
C ALA A 102 3.76 -6.92 -9.00
N PRO A 103 3.69 -7.99 -9.81
CA PRO A 103 4.87 -8.64 -10.39
C PRO A 103 5.57 -7.81 -11.48
N SER A 104 4.91 -6.77 -12.00
CA SER A 104 5.48 -5.86 -13.00
C SER A 104 6.26 -4.70 -12.36
N VAL A 105 5.99 -4.41 -11.08
CA VAL A 105 6.71 -3.42 -10.27
C VAL A 105 7.74 -4.11 -9.36
N PHE A 106 7.36 -5.21 -8.74
CA PHE A 106 8.13 -5.96 -7.76
C PHE A 106 8.32 -7.40 -8.24
N PRO A 107 9.39 -7.70 -9.02
CA PRO A 107 9.57 -9.00 -9.66
C PRO A 107 9.48 -10.21 -8.71
N GLU A 108 10.01 -10.04 -7.50
CA GLU A 108 10.01 -11.05 -6.43
C GLU A 108 8.61 -11.45 -5.97
N PHE A 109 7.59 -10.59 -6.19
CA PHE A 109 6.19 -10.92 -5.92
C PHE A 109 5.76 -12.20 -6.64
N LYS A 110 6.29 -12.49 -7.85
CA LYS A 110 5.97 -13.72 -8.60
C LYS A 110 6.24 -14.99 -7.80
N ASN A 111 7.29 -14.96 -6.97
CA ASN A 111 7.79 -16.11 -6.24
C ASN A 111 7.16 -16.26 -4.85
N LEU A 112 6.36 -15.28 -4.40
CA LEU A 112 5.69 -15.37 -3.11
C LEU A 112 4.63 -16.48 -3.09
N PRO A 113 4.41 -17.13 -1.93
CA PRO A 113 3.25 -17.97 -1.70
C PRO A 113 1.95 -17.23 -1.99
N ILE A 114 0.92 -17.95 -2.46
CA ILE A 114 -0.37 -17.34 -2.80
C ILE A 114 -1.01 -16.63 -1.59
N ALA A 115 -0.82 -17.14 -0.38
CA ALA A 115 -1.29 -16.52 0.85
C ALA A 115 -0.65 -15.13 1.08
N ASP A 116 0.67 -15.02 0.91
CA ASP A 116 1.41 -13.76 1.04
C ASP A 116 1.01 -12.75 -0.05
N LYS A 117 0.78 -13.23 -1.29
CA LYS A 117 0.27 -12.38 -2.37
C LYS A 117 -1.08 -11.78 -2.01
N TRP A 118 -2.02 -12.61 -1.55
CA TRP A 118 -3.33 -12.16 -1.10
C TRP A 118 -3.26 -11.20 0.08
N LEU A 119 -2.37 -11.48 1.04
CA LEU A 119 -2.14 -10.61 2.19
C LEU A 119 -1.74 -9.20 1.74
N LEU A 120 -0.74 -9.10 0.86
CA LEU A 120 -0.26 -7.83 0.33
C LEU A 120 -1.36 -7.08 -0.43
N ILE A 121 -2.08 -7.76 -1.33
CA ILE A 121 -3.17 -7.13 -2.11
C ILE A 121 -4.30 -6.64 -1.19
N ARG A 122 -4.74 -7.48 -0.24
CA ARG A 122 -5.82 -7.12 0.69
C ARG A 122 -5.46 -5.93 1.56
N ASN A 123 -4.21 -5.86 2.02
CA ASN A 123 -3.74 -4.77 2.87
C ASN A 123 -3.56 -3.47 2.09
N CYS A 124 -3.16 -3.53 0.81
CA CYS A 124 -2.83 -2.33 0.05
C CYS A 124 -4.02 -1.76 -0.73
N GLN A 125 -5.00 -2.57 -1.13
CA GLN A 125 -6.04 -2.18 -2.10
C GLN A 125 -6.79 -0.90 -1.73
N LYS A 126 -7.07 -0.68 -0.43
CA LYS A 126 -7.81 0.51 0.02
C LYS A 126 -6.95 1.76 -0.05
N SER A 127 -5.73 1.71 0.49
CA SER A 127 -4.77 2.82 0.38
C SER A 127 -4.47 3.13 -1.08
N PHE A 128 -4.33 2.10 -1.92
CA PHE A 128 -4.16 2.25 -3.37
C PHE A 128 -5.36 2.98 -3.99
N HIS A 129 -6.59 2.55 -3.71
CA HIS A 129 -7.81 3.19 -4.19
C HIS A 129 -7.89 4.66 -3.77
N PHE A 130 -7.58 4.98 -2.50
CA PHE A 130 -7.60 6.36 -2.01
C PHE A 130 -6.57 7.26 -2.69
N LEU A 131 -5.33 6.80 -2.81
CA LEU A 131 -4.26 7.55 -3.47
C LEU A 131 -4.56 7.74 -4.97
N ASP A 132 -5.09 6.70 -5.62
CA ASP A 132 -5.51 6.75 -7.01
C ASP A 132 -6.65 7.74 -7.24
N ALA A 133 -7.69 7.67 -6.40
CA ALA A 133 -8.82 8.60 -6.41
C ALA A 133 -8.35 10.05 -6.21
N HIS A 134 -7.41 10.29 -5.29
CA HIS A 134 -6.87 11.62 -5.05
C HIS A 134 -6.15 12.19 -6.28
N MET A 135 -5.28 11.39 -6.91
CA MET A 135 -4.58 11.82 -8.14
C MET A 135 -5.56 12.11 -9.28
N ARG A 136 -6.61 11.29 -9.43
CA ARG A 136 -7.66 11.52 -10.44
C ARG A 136 -8.44 12.81 -10.18
N GLN A 137 -8.79 13.05 -8.92
CA GLN A 137 -9.48 14.28 -8.53
C GLN A 137 -8.63 15.53 -8.81
N GLN A 138 -7.32 15.46 -8.56
CA GLN A 138 -6.39 16.55 -8.92
C GLN A 138 -6.37 16.80 -10.44
N ARG A 139 -6.36 15.75 -11.26
CA ARG A 139 -6.31 15.87 -12.73
C ARG A 139 -7.58 16.43 -13.35
N ARG A 140 -8.76 16.07 -12.83
CA ARG A 140 -10.04 16.56 -13.36
C ARG A 140 -10.31 18.04 -13.01
N CYS A 141 -9.46 18.68 -12.20
CA CYS A 141 -9.64 20.06 -11.73
C CYS A 141 -11.00 20.33 -11.09
N GLU A 142 -11.71 19.28 -10.68
CA GLU A 142 -12.97 19.40 -9.97
C GLU A 142 -12.64 19.90 -8.57
N PRO A 143 -13.35 20.93 -8.05
CA PRO A 143 -13.20 21.34 -6.66
C PRO A 143 -13.30 20.09 -5.79
N LEU A 144 -12.49 19.97 -4.73
CA LEU A 144 -12.73 18.90 -3.77
C LEU A 144 -14.13 19.09 -3.22
N GLY A 145 -15.08 18.31 -3.76
CA GLY A 145 -16.49 18.41 -3.49
C GLY A 145 -16.87 17.70 -2.19
N SER A 146 -18.16 17.48 -2.00
CA SER A 146 -18.69 16.57 -0.97
C SER A 146 -18.56 15.10 -1.37
N TRP A 147 -18.07 14.80 -2.57
CA TRP A 147 -17.97 13.45 -3.12
C TRP A 147 -16.51 13.06 -3.40
N PHE A 148 -16.29 11.74 -3.44
CA PHE A 148 -15.02 11.10 -3.79
C PHE A 148 -15.30 9.96 -4.78
N PHE A 149 -14.25 9.42 -5.39
CA PHE A 149 -14.42 8.30 -6.31
C PHE A 149 -14.78 7.01 -5.57
N GLY A 150 -15.96 6.45 -5.90
CA GLY A 150 -16.34 5.11 -5.45
C GLY A 150 -15.57 4.03 -6.23
N SER A 151 -15.33 4.25 -7.52
CA SER A 151 -14.55 3.37 -8.40
C SER A 151 -13.75 4.19 -9.42
N TYR A 152 -13.25 3.59 -10.50
CA TYR A 152 -12.62 4.36 -11.56
C TYR A 152 -13.63 5.28 -12.28
N THR A 153 -14.89 4.84 -12.37
CA THR A 153 -15.91 5.50 -13.18
C THR A 153 -17.15 5.96 -12.42
N THR A 154 -17.13 5.86 -11.09
CA THR A 154 -18.26 6.27 -10.23
C THR A 154 -17.87 7.23 -9.11
N SER A 155 -18.81 8.07 -8.70
CA SER A 155 -18.72 8.95 -7.54
C SER A 155 -19.45 8.35 -6.33
N PHE A 156 -19.06 8.79 -5.14
CA PHE A 156 -19.68 8.39 -3.90
C PHE A 156 -19.66 9.54 -2.89
N SER A 157 -20.75 9.73 -2.16
CA SER A 157 -20.95 10.82 -1.20
C SER A 157 -22.03 10.44 -0.19
N ALA A 158 -22.14 11.20 0.90
CA ALA A 158 -23.23 11.03 1.87
C ALA A 158 -24.62 11.17 1.21
N ASP A 159 -24.75 12.07 0.23
CA ASP A 159 -26.00 12.32 -0.50
C ASP A 159 -26.42 11.16 -1.42
N THR A 160 -25.46 10.30 -1.82
CA THR A 160 -25.70 9.20 -2.77
C THR A 160 -25.77 7.83 -2.09
N VAL A 161 -25.76 7.77 -0.75
CA VAL A 161 -25.79 6.51 0.00
C VAL A 161 -27.06 5.68 -0.26
N ASP A 162 -28.22 6.31 -0.44
CA ASP A 162 -29.44 5.56 -0.77
C ASP A 162 -29.36 4.92 -2.16
N ILE A 163 -28.76 5.61 -3.12
CA ILE A 163 -28.50 5.07 -4.46
C ILE A 163 -27.54 3.88 -4.36
N TYR A 164 -26.55 3.95 -3.47
CA TYR A 164 -25.61 2.85 -3.25
C TYR A 164 -26.31 1.56 -2.84
N PHE A 165 -27.27 1.62 -1.93
CA PHE A 165 -27.99 0.42 -1.48
C PHE A 165 -29.16 0.00 -2.39
N SER A 166 -29.45 0.75 -3.46
CA SER A 166 -30.59 0.48 -4.35
C SER A 166 -30.54 -0.90 -5.03
N ASP A 167 -29.35 -1.46 -5.23
CA ASP A 167 -29.12 -2.80 -5.80
C ASP A 167 -28.47 -3.78 -4.80
N CYS A 168 -28.54 -3.49 -3.50
CA CYS A 168 -28.09 -4.42 -2.46
C CYS A 168 -28.99 -5.66 -2.42
N PRO A 169 -28.45 -6.90 -2.47
CA PRO A 169 -29.27 -8.11 -2.45
C PRO A 169 -29.96 -8.33 -1.09
N ASN A 170 -29.35 -7.86 0.01
CA ASN A 170 -29.93 -7.92 1.35
C ASN A 170 -30.54 -6.58 1.72
N GLN A 171 -31.87 -6.54 1.81
CA GLN A 171 -32.64 -5.34 2.12
C GLN A 171 -33.03 -5.22 3.61
N GLN A 172 -32.73 -6.22 4.45
CA GLN A 172 -33.24 -6.27 5.83
C GLN A 172 -32.76 -5.11 6.70
N ASN A 173 -31.51 -4.66 6.52
CA ASN A 173 -30.86 -3.64 7.37
C ASN A 173 -30.38 -2.41 6.57
N VAL A 174 -30.91 -2.18 5.38
CA VAL A 174 -30.40 -1.12 4.48
C VAL A 174 -30.51 0.27 5.10
N ALA A 175 -31.60 0.59 5.80
CA ALA A 175 -31.78 1.93 6.40
C ALA A 175 -30.72 2.22 7.49
N GLU A 176 -30.44 1.25 8.35
CA GLU A 176 -29.40 1.35 9.37
C GLU A 176 -28.02 1.42 8.73
N ALA A 177 -27.71 0.51 7.80
CA ALA A 177 -26.45 0.50 7.06
C ALA A 177 -26.21 1.83 6.32
N ALA A 178 -27.25 2.42 5.72
CA ALA A 178 -27.19 3.72 5.06
C ALA A 178 -26.95 4.87 6.03
N SER A 179 -27.64 4.90 7.18
CA SER A 179 -27.41 5.91 8.22
C SER A 179 -25.97 5.87 8.72
N THR A 180 -25.49 4.67 9.02
CA THR A 180 -24.15 4.39 9.50
C THR A 180 -23.08 4.75 8.45
N LEU A 181 -23.29 4.40 7.18
CA LEU A 181 -22.36 4.73 6.11
C LEU A 181 -22.28 6.24 5.86
N ARG A 182 -23.41 6.96 5.91
CA ARG A 182 -23.41 8.44 5.82
C ARG A 182 -22.57 9.06 6.93
N HIS A 183 -22.82 8.65 8.17
CA HIS A 183 -22.06 9.14 9.32
C HIS A 183 -20.55 8.87 9.15
N CYS A 184 -20.19 7.66 8.73
CA CYS A 184 -18.80 7.30 8.47
C CYS A 184 -18.16 8.16 7.37
N ILE A 185 -18.89 8.46 6.29
CA ILE A 185 -18.42 9.36 5.23
C ILE A 185 -18.20 10.76 5.80
N ASP A 186 -19.17 11.34 6.48
CA ASP A 186 -19.08 12.71 7.00
C ASP A 186 -17.91 12.89 7.98
N GLU A 187 -17.71 11.92 8.87
CA GLU A 187 -16.63 11.95 9.84
C GLU A 187 -15.25 11.78 9.21
N ASN A 188 -15.08 10.82 8.30
CA ASN A 188 -13.76 10.45 7.79
C ASN A 188 -13.37 11.26 6.56
N HIS A 189 -14.29 11.47 5.60
CA HIS A 189 -14.00 12.19 4.37
C HIS A 189 -13.58 13.64 4.66
N SER A 190 -14.27 14.32 5.56
CA SER A 190 -13.95 15.71 5.92
C SER A 190 -12.56 15.85 6.56
N LYS A 191 -12.20 14.95 7.48
CA LYS A 191 -10.88 14.90 8.13
C LYS A 191 -9.79 14.62 7.10
N LEU A 192 -10.01 13.65 6.22
CA LEU A 192 -9.02 13.24 5.23
C LEU A 192 -8.81 14.31 4.15
N LYS A 193 -9.90 14.89 3.66
CA LYS A 193 -9.88 16.02 2.72
C LYS A 193 -9.08 17.19 3.27
N LYS A 194 -9.25 17.56 4.55
CA LYS A 194 -8.48 18.63 5.19
C LYS A 194 -6.98 18.32 5.19
N HIS A 195 -6.58 17.09 5.53
CA HIS A 195 -5.17 16.68 5.50
C HIS A 195 -4.59 16.72 4.09
N LEU A 196 -5.30 16.19 3.09
CA LEU A 196 -4.87 16.20 1.69
C LEU A 196 -4.75 17.63 1.14
N MET A 197 -5.68 18.51 1.48
CA MET A 197 -5.66 19.92 1.07
C MET A 197 -4.53 20.72 1.70
N HIS A 198 -4.15 20.38 2.93
CA HIS A 198 -3.03 20.98 3.63
C HIS A 198 -1.69 20.46 3.08
N LEU A 199 -1.55 19.14 2.95
CA LEU A 199 -0.30 18.52 2.55
C LEU A 199 -0.02 18.67 1.06
N ARG A 200 -1.07 18.59 0.22
CA ARG A 200 -1.00 18.62 -1.24
C ARG A 200 0.08 17.68 -1.78
N PRO A 201 -0.06 16.36 -1.57
CA PRO A 201 0.90 15.43 -2.11
C PRO A 201 0.93 15.54 -3.64
N THR A 202 2.15 15.53 -4.19
CA THR A 202 2.36 15.46 -5.65
C THR A 202 2.01 14.06 -6.15
N GLU A 203 1.83 13.92 -7.47
CA GLU A 203 1.63 12.60 -8.09
C GLU A 203 2.75 11.63 -7.72
N GLU A 204 4.00 12.10 -7.73
CA GLU A 204 5.14 11.26 -7.39
C GLU A 204 5.13 10.79 -5.93
N GLU A 205 4.77 11.68 -5.01
CA GLU A 205 4.61 11.33 -3.61
C GLU A 205 3.47 10.31 -3.43
N CYS A 206 2.36 10.47 -4.15
CA CYS A 206 1.25 9.51 -4.13
C CYS A 206 1.71 8.13 -4.64
N LEU A 207 2.48 8.07 -5.72
CA LEU A 207 3.03 6.81 -6.26
C LEU A 207 4.01 6.15 -5.28
N ALA A 208 4.85 6.93 -4.61
CA ALA A 208 5.73 6.42 -3.56
C ALA A 208 4.91 5.86 -2.38
N LEU A 209 3.88 6.59 -1.93
CA LEU A 209 2.96 6.13 -0.89
C LEU A 209 2.21 4.85 -1.30
N MET A 210 1.84 4.69 -2.58
CA MET A 210 1.27 3.43 -3.08
C MET A 210 2.25 2.27 -2.88
N GLY A 211 3.51 2.44 -3.28
CA GLY A 211 4.53 1.42 -3.10
C GLY A 211 4.83 1.11 -1.63
N ILE A 212 4.87 2.12 -0.76
CA ILE A 212 5.06 1.92 0.69
C ILE A 212 3.86 1.18 1.30
N SER A 213 2.63 1.57 0.91
CA SER A 213 1.39 0.92 1.37
C SER A 213 1.32 -0.54 0.94
N PHE A 214 1.81 -0.87 -0.25
CA PHE A 214 1.89 -2.24 -0.76
C PHE A 214 2.71 -3.16 0.16
N TRP A 215 3.82 -2.64 0.68
CA TRP A 215 4.74 -3.37 1.56
C TRP A 215 4.52 -3.09 3.06
N SER A 216 3.34 -2.59 3.44
CA SER A 216 2.97 -2.37 4.85
C SER A 216 2.34 -3.63 5.44
N VAL A 217 3.18 -4.48 6.05
CA VAL A 217 2.80 -5.80 6.60
C VAL A 217 2.81 -5.86 8.13
N GLU A 218 2.85 -4.71 8.81
CA GLU A 218 3.14 -4.62 10.26
C GLU A 218 2.15 -5.35 11.20
N ASN A 219 0.92 -5.62 10.75
CA ASN A 219 -0.19 -6.05 11.62
C ASN A 219 -0.72 -7.46 11.34
N VAL A 220 0.02 -8.31 10.63
CA VAL A 220 -0.43 -9.67 10.27
C VAL A 220 0.72 -10.65 10.42
N GLU A 221 0.45 -11.91 10.79
CA GLU A 221 1.47 -12.96 10.77
C GLU A 221 2.09 -13.10 9.39
N HIS A 222 3.42 -13.05 9.32
CA HIS A 222 4.19 -13.08 8.08
C HIS A 222 5.48 -13.89 8.26
N SER A 223 6.02 -14.37 7.14
CA SER A 223 7.35 -14.98 7.11
C SER A 223 8.45 -13.93 7.24
N ASP A 224 9.60 -14.30 7.84
CA ASP A 224 10.79 -13.43 7.90
C ASP A 224 11.26 -13.01 6.50
N SER A 225 11.09 -13.89 5.50
CA SER A 225 11.38 -13.58 4.10
C SER A 225 10.50 -12.45 3.55
N LEU A 226 9.20 -12.43 3.90
CA LEU A 226 8.29 -11.38 3.48
C LEU A 226 8.64 -10.04 4.16
N LEU A 227 9.00 -10.06 5.44
CA LEU A 227 9.47 -8.88 6.16
C LEU A 227 10.73 -8.28 5.53
N ALA A 228 11.72 -9.12 5.24
CA ALA A 228 12.96 -8.68 4.61
C ALA A 228 12.67 -8.03 3.25
N LEU A 229 11.76 -8.63 2.46
CA LEU A 229 11.35 -8.10 1.17
C LEU A 229 10.63 -6.75 1.30
N ALA A 230 9.67 -6.66 2.23
CA ALA A 230 8.93 -5.44 2.53
C ALA A 230 9.84 -4.31 3.02
N SER A 231 10.78 -4.63 3.91
CA SER A 231 11.77 -3.67 4.41
C SER A 231 12.65 -3.14 3.29
N ARG A 232 13.12 -4.02 2.39
CA ARG A 232 13.97 -3.64 1.27
C ARG A 232 13.26 -2.67 0.33
N TYR A 233 12.06 -3.01 -0.16
CA TYR A 233 11.35 -2.13 -1.10
C TYR A 233 10.92 -0.80 -0.49
N ARG A 234 10.47 -0.78 0.77
CA ARG A 234 10.20 0.48 1.46
C ARG A 234 11.46 1.32 1.59
N GLY A 235 12.58 0.69 1.92
CA GLY A 235 13.89 1.34 1.99
C GLY A 235 14.32 1.93 0.64
N GLU A 236 14.13 1.20 -0.46
CA GLU A 236 14.43 1.68 -1.82
C GLU A 236 13.57 2.90 -2.20
N ILE A 237 12.24 2.82 -1.98
CA ILE A 237 11.32 3.93 -2.29
C ILE A 237 11.64 5.18 -1.46
N LEU A 238 11.84 5.03 -0.15
CA LEU A 238 12.16 6.14 0.75
C LEU A 238 13.53 6.73 0.43
N SER A 239 14.51 5.91 0.06
CA SER A 239 15.83 6.38 -0.35
C SER A 239 15.77 7.20 -1.63
N GLU A 240 14.95 6.79 -2.60
CA GLU A 240 14.74 7.52 -3.85
C GLU A 240 14.05 8.88 -3.59
N LEU A 241 12.99 8.92 -2.77
CA LEU A 241 12.36 10.18 -2.34
C LEU A 241 13.36 11.10 -1.61
N THR A 242 14.15 10.54 -0.69
CA THR A 242 15.15 11.30 0.08
C THR A 242 16.20 11.93 -0.84
N ALA A 243 16.71 11.17 -1.81
CA ALA A 243 17.66 11.67 -2.80
C ALA A 243 17.06 12.83 -3.59
N ARG A 244 15.82 12.70 -4.07
CA ARG A 244 15.14 13.77 -4.81
C ARG A 244 14.89 15.01 -3.96
N TYR A 245 14.45 14.87 -2.71
CA TYR A 245 14.24 16.04 -1.86
C TYR A 245 15.53 16.75 -1.51
N LYS A 246 16.62 16.00 -1.29
CA LYS A 246 17.95 16.59 -1.09
C LYS A 246 18.34 17.50 -2.26
N GLU A 247 18.00 17.14 -3.49
CA GLU A 247 18.27 17.92 -4.69
C GLU A 247 17.30 19.11 -4.90
N THR A 248 16.05 18.97 -4.47
CA THR A 248 14.97 19.93 -4.82
C THR A 248 14.63 20.92 -3.69
N ILE A 249 14.49 20.44 -2.46
CA ILE A 249 14.04 21.25 -1.30
C ILE A 249 15.04 21.21 -0.12
N GLY A 250 16.11 20.44 -0.23
CA GLY A 250 17.13 20.26 0.80
C GLY A 250 16.83 19.12 1.79
N VAL A 251 17.86 18.71 2.53
CA VAL A 251 17.81 17.53 3.42
C VAL A 251 16.80 17.69 4.56
N GLU A 252 16.80 18.83 5.23
CA GLU A 252 15.95 19.09 6.40
C GLU A 252 14.47 19.14 6.00
N GLN A 253 14.12 19.97 5.01
CA GLN A 253 12.76 20.08 4.49
C GLN A 253 12.29 18.77 3.86
N GLY A 254 13.18 18.05 3.18
CA GLY A 254 12.92 16.70 2.67
C GLY A 254 12.53 15.71 3.76
N THR A 255 13.27 15.71 4.87
CA THR A 255 12.99 14.82 6.01
C THR A 255 11.64 15.15 6.64
N ILE A 256 11.35 16.45 6.83
CA ILE A 256 10.04 16.91 7.33
C ILE A 256 8.93 16.45 6.39
N ARG A 257 9.11 16.63 5.07
CA ARG A 257 8.13 16.23 4.06
C ARG A 257 7.85 14.74 4.07
N ILE A 258 8.88 13.89 4.17
CA ILE A 258 8.72 12.43 4.30
C ILE A 258 7.91 12.11 5.57
N GLY A 259 8.25 12.73 6.70
CA GLY A 259 7.49 12.55 7.95
C GLY A 259 6.01 12.89 7.79
N GLN A 260 5.70 14.02 7.14
CA GLN A 260 4.32 14.41 6.86
C GLN A 260 3.58 13.41 5.95
N LEU A 261 4.24 12.87 4.92
CA LEU A 261 3.69 11.85 4.04
C LEU A 261 3.39 10.53 4.78
N LEU A 262 4.27 10.10 5.68
CA LEU A 262 4.04 8.92 6.50
C LEU A 262 2.90 9.13 7.52
N CYS A 263 2.77 10.34 8.09
CA CYS A 263 1.61 10.69 8.92
C CYS A 263 0.28 10.67 8.15
N LEU A 264 0.30 11.04 6.85
CA LEU A 264 -0.87 10.91 5.99
C LEU A 264 -1.26 9.43 5.82
N MET A 265 -0.29 8.52 5.63
CA MET A 265 -0.58 7.09 5.57
C MET A 265 -1.24 6.55 6.84
N GLU A 266 -0.76 6.97 8.00
CA GLU A 266 -1.36 6.58 9.28
C GLU A 266 -2.80 7.10 9.41
N THR A 267 -3.07 8.28 8.88
CA THR A 267 -4.43 8.82 8.81
C THR A 267 -5.33 7.96 7.93
N PHE A 268 -4.84 7.49 6.77
CA PHE A 268 -5.59 6.54 5.94
C PHE A 268 -5.89 5.23 6.68
N LYS A 269 -4.90 4.66 7.38
CA LYS A 269 -5.09 3.43 8.17
C LYS A 269 -6.15 3.60 9.24
N LYS A 270 -6.17 4.74 9.95
CA LYS A 270 -7.21 5.06 10.95
C LYS A 270 -8.60 5.18 10.33
N CYS A 271 -8.72 5.89 9.21
CA CYS A 271 -9.99 5.98 8.48
C CYS A 271 -10.45 4.60 8.01
N GLU A 272 -9.52 3.74 7.56
CA GLU A 272 -9.85 2.36 7.20
C GLU A 272 -10.40 1.58 8.38
N MET A 273 -9.76 1.65 9.55
CA MET A 273 -10.21 0.94 10.75
C MET A 273 -11.61 1.37 11.18
N ASN A 274 -11.94 2.66 11.08
CA ASN A 274 -13.28 3.17 11.35
C ASN A 274 -14.35 2.65 10.36
N MET A 275 -13.93 2.21 9.17
CA MET A 275 -14.81 1.61 8.15
C MET A 275 -14.90 0.09 8.25
N LYS A 276 -14.10 -0.56 9.12
CA LYS A 276 -14.19 -2.01 9.33
C LYS A 276 -15.38 -2.28 10.25
N TRP A 277 -16.43 -2.81 9.65
CA TRP A 277 -17.53 -3.47 10.34
C TRP A 277 -17.06 -4.90 10.64
N GLU A 278 -16.77 -5.19 11.90
CA GLU A 278 -16.69 -6.57 12.40
C GLU A 278 -18.10 -7.10 12.70
#